data_AF-A0A0R1UX31-F1
#
_entry.id   AF-A0A0R1UX31-F1
#
_cell.length_a   1.000
_cell.length_b   1.000
_cell.length_c   1.000
_cell.angle_alpha   90.00
_cell.angle_beta   90.00
_cell.angle_gamma   90.00
#
_symmetry.space_group_name_H-M   'P 1'
#
loop_
_entity.id
_entity.type
_entity.pdbx_description
1 polymer ?
#
loop_
_entity_poly.entity_id
_entity_poly.type
_entity_poly.pdbx_seq_one_letter_code
_entity_poly.pdbx_strand_id
1 'polypeptide(L)' 'MDTLIKTILAKVAKLPAKRTLMYDVEGFTEEQVTALEEQLATNTALHVEVTGTRRHPVLEIHQKR' A
#
# COMPACT_ATOMS: atom_id res chain seq x y z
N MET A 1 10.08 -4.95 8.24
CA MET A 1 9.34 -4.17 7.23
C MET A 1 9.38 -4.82 5.85
N ASP A 2 10.52 -5.35 5.40
CA ASP A 2 10.64 -6.08 4.11
C ASP A 2 9.60 -7.17 3.86
N THR A 3 9.30 -8.02 4.85
CA THR A 3 8.35 -9.13 4.69
C THR A 3 6.93 -8.65 4.41
N LEU A 4 6.53 -7.52 5.01
CA LEU A 4 5.21 -6.92 4.80
C LEU A 4 5.08 -6.42 3.36
N ILE A 5 6.07 -5.69 2.87
CA ILE A 5 6.07 -5.12 1.53
C ILE A 5 6.07 -6.22 0.47
N LYS A 6 6.90 -7.27 0.64
CA LYS A 6 6.86 -8.44 -0.25
C LYS A 6 5.47 -9.09 -0.28
N THR A 7 4.80 -9.17 0.86
CA THR A 7 3.44 -9.74 0.96
C THR A 7 2.42 -8.86 0.23
N ILE A 8 2.50 -7.54 0.44
CA ILE A 8 1.65 -6.56 -0.23
C ILE A 8 1.84 -6.65 -1.75
N LEU A 9 3.08 -6.57 -2.24
CA LEU A 9 3.40 -6.67 -3.66
C LEU A 9 2.91 -7.99 -4.27
N ALA A 10 3.10 -9.12 -3.58
CA ALA A 10 2.62 -10.42 -4.04
C ALA A 10 1.08 -10.50 -4.11
N LYS A 11 0.37 -9.85 -3.17
CA LYS A 11 -1.09 -9.76 -3.20
C LYS A 11 -1.55 -8.87 -4.36
N VAL A 12 -0.94 -7.69 -4.51
CA VAL A 12 -1.27 -6.76 -5.60
C VAL A 12 -1.02 -7.39 -6.96
N ALA A 13 0.09 -8.11 -7.15
CA ALA A 13 0.38 -8.81 -8.40
C ALA A 13 -0.66 -9.89 -8.77
N LYS A 14 -1.35 -10.46 -7.77
CA LYS A 14 -2.41 -11.46 -7.96
C LYS A 14 -3.80 -10.84 -8.12
N LEU A 15 -3.94 -9.52 -7.94
CA LEU A 15 -5.22 -8.85 -8.11
C LEU A 15 -5.59 -8.80 -9.60
N PRO A 16 -6.88 -9.01 -9.94
CA PRO A 16 -7.37 -8.76 -11.29
C PRO A 16 -7.13 -7.29 -11.68
N ALA A 17 -6.76 -7.05 -12.94
CA ALA A 17 -6.61 -5.69 -13.45
C ALA A 17 -7.89 -4.88 -13.16
N LYS A 18 -7.72 -3.67 -12.59
CA LYS A 18 -8.76 -2.76 -12.03
C LYS A 18 -9.14 -2.95 -10.56
N ARG A 19 -8.59 -3.93 -9.83
CA ARG A 19 -8.83 -4.04 -8.38
C ARG A 19 -7.76 -3.29 -7.59
N THR A 20 -8.20 -2.70 -6.48
CA THR A 20 -7.35 -2.02 -5.50
C THR A 20 -7.12 -2.96 -4.31
N LEU A 21 -5.90 -3.01 -3.79
CA LEU A 21 -5.64 -3.57 -2.47
C LEU A 21 -5.81 -2.45 -1.45
N MET A 22 -6.70 -2.64 -0.48
CA MET A 22 -6.80 -1.77 0.68
C MET A 22 -6.10 -2.47 1.85
N TYR A 23 -5.16 -1.79 2.47
CA TYR A 23 -4.43 -2.29 3.63
C TYR A 23 -4.61 -1.32 4.80
N ASP A 24 -5.24 -1.81 5.86
CA ASP A 24 -5.39 -1.04 7.10
C ASP A 24 -4.02 -0.86 7.76
N VAL A 25 -3.63 0.39 8.00
CA VAL A 25 -2.38 0.74 8.68
C VAL A 25 -2.66 1.27 10.09
N GLU A 26 -3.81 0.93 10.67
CA GLU A 26 -4.08 1.16 12.09
C GLU A 26 -2.96 0.59 12.97
N GLY A 27 -2.48 1.44 13.89
CA GLY A 27 -1.35 1.11 14.78
C GLY A 27 0.05 1.37 14.19
N PHE A 28 0.15 1.77 12.92
CA PHE A 28 1.42 2.24 12.35
C PHE A 28 1.64 3.70 12.75
N THR A 29 2.89 4.08 13.01
CA THR A 29 3.27 5.49 13.16
C THR A 29 3.25 6.19 11.80
N GLU A 30 3.13 7.51 11.79
CA GLU A 30 3.16 8.32 10.56
C GLU A 30 4.44 8.04 9.74
N GLU A 31 5.60 7.96 10.41
CA GLU A 31 6.89 7.60 9.82
C GLU A 31 6.88 6.21 9.16
N GLN A 32 6.22 5.23 9.80
CA GLN A 32 6.12 3.87 9.25
C GLN A 32 5.21 3.83 8.03
N VAL A 33 4.11 4.60 8.02
CA VAL A 33 3.21 4.71 6.87
C VAL A 33 3.95 5.37 5.70
N THR A 34 4.64 6.48 5.94
CA THR A 34 5.45 7.17 4.92
C THR A 34 6.52 6.25 4.34
N ALA A 35 7.26 5.52 5.20
CA ALA A 35 8.25 4.56 4.73
C ALA A 35 7.64 3.43 3.90
N LEU A 36 6.43 2.98 4.23
CA LEU A 36 5.71 1.96 3.47
C LEU A 36 5.29 2.49 2.10
N GLU A 37 4.75 3.71 2.07
CA GLU A 37 4.33 4.41 0.85
C GLU A 37 5.52 4.61 -0.08
N GLU A 38 6.63 5.17 0.41
CA GLU A 38 7.86 5.38 -0.37
C GLU A 38 8.38 4.09 -0.98
N GLN A 39 8.46 3.01 -0.18
CA GLN A 39 8.96 1.73 -0.65
C GLN A 39 8.03 1.08 -1.69
N LEU A 40 6.71 1.18 -1.52
CA LEU A 40 5.76 0.67 -2.50
C LEU A 40 5.74 1.53 -3.77
N ALA A 41 5.93 2.85 -3.65
CA ALA A 41 6.02 3.79 -4.76
C ALA A 41 7.28 3.62 -5.62
N THR A 42 8.33 2.95 -5.12
CA THR A 42 9.48 2.54 -5.96
C THR A 42 9.07 1.61 -7.11
N ASN A 43 7.94 0.91 -6.97
CA ASN A 43 7.39 0.07 -8.02
C ASN A 43 6.58 0.93 -9.00
N THR A 44 7.16 1.20 -10.16
CA THR A 44 6.55 2.05 -11.20
C THR A 44 5.24 1.50 -11.77
N ALA A 45 4.97 0.20 -11.59
CA ALA A 45 3.72 -0.43 -11.98
C ALA A 45 2.58 -0.18 -10.97
N LEU A 46 2.84 0.49 -9.85
CA LEU A 46 1.85 0.73 -8.79
C LEU A 46 1.59 2.23 -8.61
N HIS A 47 0.35 2.51 -8.20
CA HIS A 47 -0.07 3.77 -7.63
C HIS A 47 -0.47 3.52 -6.18
N VAL A 48 0.08 4.28 -5.24
CA VAL A 48 -0.11 4.10 -3.81
C VAL A 48 -0.58 5.41 -3.22
N GLU A 49 -1.64 5.38 -2.41
CA GLU A 49 -2.16 6.54 -1.72
C GLU A 49 -2.57 6.16 -0.30
N VAL A 50 -2.38 7.08 0.65
CA VAL A 50 -2.94 6.96 1.99
C VAL A 50 -4.28 7.68 2.02
N THR A 51 -5.35 6.91 2.21
CA THR A 51 -6.72 7.40 2.34
C THR A 51 -7.25 7.15 3.76
N GLY A 52 -8.52 7.51 4.01
CA GLY A 52 -9.16 7.28 5.29
C GLY A 52 -9.07 8.47 6.25
N THR A 53 -9.25 8.20 7.54
CA THR A 53 -9.26 9.25 8.59
C THR A 53 -8.02 9.12 9.46
N ARG A 54 -7.66 10.18 10.21
CA ARG A 54 -6.57 10.12 11.19
C ARG A 54 -6.67 8.95 12.19
N ARG A 55 -7.88 8.45 12.45
CA ARG A 55 -8.12 7.31 13.38
C ARG A 55 -8.04 5.95 12.69
N HIS A 56 -8.33 5.90 11.40
CA HIS A 56 -8.27 4.69 10.57
C HIS A 56 -7.64 5.06 9.21
N PRO A 57 -6.31 5.24 9.17
CA PRO A 57 -5.59 5.43 7.93
C PRO A 57 -5.56 4.12 7.13
N VAL A 58 -5.81 4.20 5.84
CA VAL A 58 -5.84 3.05 4.92
C VAL A 58 -4.89 3.32 3.77
N LEU A 59 -4.07 2.34 3.44
CA LEU A 59 -3.17 2.41 2.29
C LEU A 59 -3.85 1.73 1.10
N GLU A 60 -4.19 2.51 0.07
CA GLU A 60 -4.79 2.04 -1.17
C GLU A 60 -3.71 1.84 -2.24
N ILE A 61 -3.71 0.65 -2.86
CA ILE A 61 -2.70 0.28 -3.86
C ILE A 61 -3.38 -0.20 -5.13
N HIS A 62 -3.12 0.52 -6.22
CA HIS A 62 -3.66 0.26 -7.54
C HIS A 62 -2.55 -0.21 -8.48
N GLN A 63 -2.86 -1.13 -9.38
CA GLN A 63 -1.98 -1.41 -10.53
C GLN A 63 -2.14 -0.29 -11.57
N LYS A 64 -1.03 0.36 -11.93
CA LYS A 64 -0.97 1.25 -13.11
C LYS A 64 -1.13 0.40 -14.36
N ARG A 65 -2.01 0.85 -15.26
CA ARG A 65 -2.29 0.21 -16.54
C ARG A 65 -1.28 0.63 -17.60
#